data_AF-A0A1Q2H0C8-F1
#
_entry.id   AF-A0A1Q2H0C8-F1
#
_cell.length_a   1.000
_cell.length_b   1.000
_cell.length_c   1.000
_cell.angle_alpha   90.00
_cell.angle_beta   90.00
_cell.angle_gamma   90.00
#
_symmetry.space_group_name_H-M   'P 1'
#
loop_
_entity.id
_entity.type
_entity.pdbx_description
1 polymer ?
#
loop_
_entity_poly.entity_id
_entity_poly.type
_entity_poly.pdbx_seq_one_letter_code
_entity_poly.pdbx_strand_id
1 'polypeptide(L)'
;MIAIEFASTALPADEDVKKRAAVKQMNELVERLSAAPKYHTLTVKDRQTLISEGYARDLIDNIIFTTQRTLKQLKSYDQPPVSLDSNDHLTIGFTYAAFDPALFASNTITTHLKKLSNGCCAFCESFLAPTDSGEIGHFRPVQLIDNASIDKHVLTSTCSPYYALAYKQDNLLYVCKGCNEYHKVGLFPVVGARFPKITIEDEQALLVNPYIDDPRQYIRFDPLTGRAYAYDKVVAFLIATQQLSASEAEQLIWSQPSMISEHTTSNDDNAFTSWFLALPNDEQINLSRGEVSIEIFGLNRPALLLARLAHSQQLQAMYTHIKDSLSARPSANNAESKNTESSSQTSILKDVPTHAYRSFAIDVFNSWQYKRDHKNKSQTDTLKQHQENTEIPTITHADDSALAAIRSFPMWFRSCINYCVGESRLGEQNKRQLVLLSRQDAHYGQKSIEKSVFLGIDWLADQHKVIKVKSSRNIWETSFLELAHSRPQELSNLFSHNEVWVEGPFTSLSKT
;
A
#
# COMPACT_ATOMS: atom_id res chain seq x y z
N MET A 1 5.82 -10.20 -9.08
CA MET A 1 6.78 -9.52 -8.19
C MET A 1 7.89 -10.52 -7.88
N ILE A 2 9.14 -10.11 -7.67
CA ILE A 2 10.27 -11.00 -7.40
C ILE A 2 10.64 -10.95 -5.91
N ALA A 3 11.06 -12.09 -5.36
CA ALA A 3 11.59 -12.13 -4.01
C ALA A 3 12.84 -11.25 -3.90
N ILE A 4 12.97 -10.55 -2.79
CA ILE A 4 14.16 -9.77 -2.43
C ILE A 4 14.80 -10.46 -1.25
N GLU A 5 16.04 -10.93 -1.42
CA GLU A 5 16.81 -11.52 -0.35
C GLU A 5 17.14 -10.45 0.69
N PHE A 6 16.40 -10.45 1.80
CA PHE A 6 16.58 -9.46 2.84
C PHE A 6 17.85 -9.75 3.65
N ALA A 7 18.64 -8.71 3.84
CA ALA A 7 19.73 -8.68 4.81
C ALA A 7 19.73 -7.31 5.49
N SER A 8 19.96 -7.27 6.79
CA SER A 8 20.16 -5.99 7.49
C SER A 8 21.55 -5.43 7.21
N THR A 9 21.69 -4.11 7.29
CA THR A 9 22.99 -3.44 7.26
C THR A 9 23.37 -2.96 8.65
N ALA A 10 24.67 -2.97 8.96
CA ALA A 10 25.19 -2.38 10.17
C ALA A 10 25.03 -0.86 10.12
N LEU A 11 24.51 -0.30 11.21
CA LEU A 11 24.33 1.14 11.36
C LEU A 11 25.50 1.76 12.12
N PRO A 12 25.81 3.04 11.86
CA PRO A 12 26.65 3.82 12.76
C PRO A 12 26.14 3.73 14.21
N ALA A 13 27.06 3.68 15.18
CA ALA A 13 26.70 3.49 16.58
C ALA A 13 25.77 4.59 17.11
N ASP A 14 25.90 5.81 16.62
CA ASP A 14 25.03 6.92 17.00
C ASP A 14 23.61 6.77 16.42
N GLU A 15 23.47 6.35 15.15
CA GLU A 15 22.18 6.03 14.53
C GLU A 15 21.46 4.90 15.27
N ASP A 16 22.18 3.83 15.62
CA ASP A 16 21.61 2.70 16.35
C ASP A 16 21.11 3.11 17.75
N VAL A 17 21.90 3.90 18.49
CA VAL A 17 21.51 4.43 19.81
C VAL A 17 20.27 5.33 19.68
N LYS A 18 20.23 6.22 18.69
CA LYS A 18 19.07 7.10 18.45
C LYS A 18 17.80 6.30 18.14
N LYS A 19 17.88 5.30 17.27
CA LYS A 19 16.74 4.42 16.93
C LYS A 19 16.24 3.66 18.16
N ARG A 20 17.14 3.04 18.93
CA ARG A 20 16.77 2.33 20.16
C ARG A 20 16.14 3.26 21.20
N ALA A 21 16.71 4.46 21.38
CA ALA A 21 16.15 5.46 22.28
C ALA A 21 14.74 5.91 21.84
N ALA A 22 14.54 6.17 20.54
CA ALA A 22 13.25 6.58 20.00
C ALA A 22 12.17 5.51 20.21
N VAL A 23 12.43 4.24 19.85
CA VAL A 23 11.47 3.13 20.05
C VAL A 23 11.18 2.90 21.53
N LYS A 24 12.22 2.95 22.37
CA LYS A 24 12.06 2.81 23.83
C LYS A 24 11.13 3.90 24.38
N GLN A 25 11.38 5.16 24.05
CA GLN A 25 10.55 6.28 24.50
C GLN A 25 9.12 6.19 23.96
N MET A 26 8.92 5.76 22.70
CA MET A 26 7.59 5.51 22.15
C MET A 26 6.80 4.50 23.00
N ASN A 27 7.41 3.35 23.30
CA ASN A 27 6.77 2.29 24.08
C ASN A 27 6.45 2.75 25.50
N GLU A 28 7.44 3.31 26.20
CA GLU A 28 7.29 3.81 27.58
C GLU A 28 6.19 4.89 27.66
N LEU A 29 6.12 5.78 26.67
CA LEU A 29 5.13 6.85 26.63
C LEU A 29 3.71 6.32 26.36
N VAL A 30 3.54 5.36 25.46
CA VAL A 30 2.24 4.71 25.23
C VAL A 30 1.78 3.98 26.49
N GLU A 31 2.67 3.23 27.14
CA GLU A 31 2.38 2.55 28.39
C GLU A 31 1.98 3.54 29.50
N ARG A 32 2.76 4.60 29.68
CA ARG A 32 2.53 5.69 30.66
C ARG A 32 1.17 6.37 30.50
N LEU A 33 0.65 6.45 29.29
CA LEU A 33 -0.63 7.09 28.97
C LEU A 33 -1.80 6.11 28.88
N SER A 34 -1.55 4.81 28.74
CA SER A 34 -2.62 3.79 28.67
C SER A 34 -3.53 3.77 29.90
N ALA A 35 -3.02 4.16 31.06
CA ALA A 35 -3.76 4.26 32.32
C ALA A 35 -4.42 5.63 32.55
N ALA A 36 -4.25 6.59 31.64
CA ALA A 36 -4.77 7.94 31.81
C ALA A 36 -6.30 8.00 31.57
N PRO A 37 -7.00 8.97 32.17
CA PRO A 37 -8.47 9.04 32.08
C PRO A 37 -8.95 9.37 30.66
N LYS A 38 -10.08 8.77 30.27
CA LYS A 38 -10.83 9.14 29.06
C LYS A 38 -11.35 10.58 29.15
N TYR A 39 -11.64 11.15 27.99
CA TYR A 39 -12.14 12.51 27.75
C TYR A 39 -11.16 13.64 28.10
N HIS A 40 -9.93 13.29 28.45
CA HIS A 40 -8.83 14.23 28.64
C HIS A 40 -8.02 14.39 27.34
N THR A 41 -7.46 15.57 27.12
CA THR A 41 -6.42 15.80 26.08
C THR A 41 -5.18 16.34 26.76
N LEU A 42 -3.99 16.01 26.24
CA LEU A 42 -2.73 16.42 26.86
C LEU A 42 -2.54 17.94 26.77
N THR A 43 -2.67 18.61 27.91
CA THR A 43 -2.49 20.07 28.04
C THR A 43 -1.03 20.47 27.91
N VAL A 44 -0.77 21.79 27.78
CA VAL A 44 0.60 22.33 27.84
C VAL A 44 1.35 21.87 29.09
N LYS A 45 0.67 21.84 30.24
CA LYS A 45 1.22 21.42 31.52
C LYS A 45 1.56 19.92 31.50
N ASP A 46 0.65 19.08 31.03
CA ASP A 46 0.87 17.63 30.95
C ASP A 46 2.09 17.31 30.07
N ARG A 47 2.19 17.97 28.92
CA ARG A 47 3.34 17.83 28.02
C ARG A 47 4.65 18.29 28.67
N GLN A 48 4.60 19.36 29.46
CA GLN A 48 5.78 19.85 30.20
C GLN A 48 6.23 18.87 31.27
N THR A 49 5.28 18.23 31.96
CA THR A 49 5.55 17.14 32.90
C THR A 49 6.23 15.98 32.18
N LEU A 50 5.69 15.51 31.05
CA LEU A 50 6.30 14.41 30.27
C LEU A 50 7.73 14.77 29.79
N ILE A 51 7.96 16.00 29.34
CA ILE A 51 9.31 16.45 28.99
C ILE A 51 10.24 16.42 30.21
N SER A 52 9.74 16.82 31.40
CA SER A 52 10.53 16.76 32.64
C SER A 52 10.78 15.34 33.14
N GLU A 53 9.91 14.39 32.78
CA GLU A 53 10.11 12.95 32.99
C GLU A 53 11.18 12.35 32.05
N GLY A 54 11.65 13.11 31.04
CA GLY A 54 12.78 12.75 30.18
C GLY A 54 12.40 12.30 28.75
N TYR A 55 11.12 12.36 28.37
CA TYR A 55 10.68 12.07 27.02
C TYR A 55 11.11 13.16 26.03
N ALA A 56 11.52 12.78 24.82
CA ALA A 56 11.92 13.72 23.78
C ALA A 56 10.77 14.65 23.40
N ARG A 57 11.07 15.95 23.26
CA ARG A 57 10.07 16.97 22.91
C ARG A 57 9.35 16.64 21.60
N ASP A 58 10.08 16.24 20.57
CA ASP A 58 9.48 15.96 19.26
C ASP A 58 8.48 14.80 19.32
N LEU A 59 8.74 13.80 20.18
CA LEU A 59 7.81 12.71 20.44
C LEU A 59 6.56 13.20 21.17
N ILE A 60 6.76 14.01 22.23
CA ILE A 60 5.67 14.60 23.00
C ILE A 60 4.82 15.55 22.17
N ASP A 61 5.38 16.32 21.24
CA ASP A 61 4.62 17.28 20.45
C ASP A 61 3.78 16.59 19.36
N ASN A 62 4.15 15.36 18.98
CA ASN A 62 3.50 14.55 17.95
C ASN A 62 2.72 13.33 18.49
N ILE A 63 2.55 13.23 19.81
CA ILE A 63 1.70 12.18 20.39
C ILE A 63 0.21 12.52 20.24
N ILE A 64 -0.54 11.51 19.80
CA ILE A 64 -1.99 11.50 19.75
C ILE A 64 -2.49 10.89 21.06
N PHE A 65 -3.32 11.62 21.79
CA PHE A 65 -4.00 11.17 22.99
C PHE A 65 -5.42 11.73 22.98
N THR A 66 -6.37 10.91 22.54
CA THR A 66 -7.75 11.33 22.30
C THR A 66 -8.72 10.28 22.80
N THR A 67 -9.95 10.70 23.07
CA THR A 67 -11.07 9.77 23.25
C THR A 67 -11.87 9.72 21.96
N GLN A 68 -11.79 8.60 21.26
CA GLN A 68 -12.33 8.43 19.93
C GLN A 68 -13.63 7.65 19.96
N ARG A 69 -14.56 8.08 19.12
CA ARG A 69 -15.78 7.32 18.78
C ARG A 69 -15.67 6.85 17.34
N THR A 70 -15.88 5.56 17.11
CA THR A 70 -15.73 4.98 15.79
C THR A 70 -16.96 5.29 14.93
N LEU A 71 -16.74 5.88 13.76
CA LEU A 71 -17.73 5.95 12.69
C LEU A 71 -17.69 4.64 11.91
N LYS A 72 -18.81 3.93 11.79
CA LYS A 72 -18.93 2.75 10.92
C LYS A 72 -19.58 3.18 9.61
N GLN A 73 -18.80 3.60 8.63
CA GLN A 73 -19.38 4.01 7.35
C GLN A 73 -19.38 2.88 6.33
N LEU A 74 -20.44 2.77 5.53
CA LEU A 74 -20.50 1.88 4.38
C LEU A 74 -19.72 2.46 3.18
N LYS A 75 -19.10 1.63 2.34
CA LYS A 75 -18.27 2.07 1.21
C LYS A 75 -19.02 2.78 0.06
N SER A 76 -20.36 2.81 0.08
CA SER A 76 -21.19 3.41 -0.96
C SER A 76 -22.10 4.51 -0.41
N TYR A 77 -22.26 5.59 -1.20
CA TYR A 77 -23.17 6.71 -0.92
C TYR A 77 -24.63 6.26 -0.75
N ASP A 78 -25.03 5.19 -1.42
CA ASP A 78 -26.44 4.75 -1.48
C ASP A 78 -26.86 3.92 -0.25
N GLN A 79 -25.91 3.55 0.60
CA GLN A 79 -26.18 2.76 1.79
C GLN A 79 -26.28 3.65 3.03
N PRO A 80 -27.33 3.53 3.86
CA PRO A 80 -27.44 4.31 5.08
C PRO A 80 -26.27 3.99 6.03
N PRO A 81 -25.67 4.99 6.70
CA PRO A 81 -24.50 4.77 7.55
C PRO A 81 -24.78 3.69 8.60
N VAL A 82 -23.84 2.76 8.79
CA VAL A 82 -23.89 1.88 9.96
C VAL A 82 -23.65 2.76 11.20
N SER A 83 -24.43 2.51 12.24
CA SER A 83 -24.48 3.32 13.45
C SER A 83 -23.11 3.74 14.02
N LEU A 84 -23.09 4.90 14.69
CA LEU A 84 -22.02 5.24 15.62
C LEU A 84 -21.84 4.08 16.62
N ASP A 85 -20.61 3.64 16.84
CA ASP A 85 -20.33 2.75 17.96
C ASP A 85 -20.76 3.48 19.25
N SER A 86 -21.48 2.79 20.13
CA SER A 86 -21.94 3.36 21.38
C SER A 86 -20.82 3.51 22.40
N ASN A 87 -19.60 3.03 22.12
CA ASN A 87 -18.47 3.06 23.04
C ASN A 87 -17.34 4.00 22.60
N ASP A 88 -17.02 4.95 23.47
CA ASP A 88 -15.83 5.78 23.35
C ASP A 88 -14.59 5.02 23.87
N HIS A 89 -13.50 5.05 23.13
CA HIS A 89 -12.24 4.40 23.50
C HIS A 89 -11.10 5.40 23.54
N LEU A 90 -10.10 5.10 24.38
CA LEU A 90 -8.88 5.89 24.41
C LEU A 90 -8.01 5.48 23.21
N THR A 91 -7.60 6.46 22.42
CA THR A 91 -6.68 6.28 21.30
C THR A 91 -5.36 6.94 21.65
N ILE A 92 -4.30 6.15 21.59
CA ILE A 92 -2.92 6.59 21.77
C ILE A 92 -2.14 6.18 20.53
N GLY A 93 -1.37 7.11 19.99
CA GLY A 93 -0.55 6.86 18.80
C GLY A 93 0.32 8.06 18.49
N PHE A 94 0.80 8.11 17.26
CA PHE A 94 1.73 9.16 16.85
C PHE A 94 1.34 9.68 15.47
N THR A 95 1.46 10.98 15.28
CA THR A 95 1.38 11.56 13.93
C THR A 95 2.62 11.18 13.13
N TYR A 96 2.55 11.36 11.80
CA TYR A 96 3.70 11.13 10.91
C TYR A 96 4.98 11.84 11.37
N ALA A 97 4.87 13.03 11.95
CA ALA A 97 6.01 13.84 12.36
C ALA A 97 6.77 13.30 13.59
N ALA A 98 6.26 12.27 14.27
CA ALA A 98 7.00 11.56 15.32
C ALA A 98 8.09 10.62 14.78
N PHE A 99 8.05 10.28 13.49
CA PHE A 99 8.98 9.34 12.87
C PHE A 99 10.04 10.09 12.08
N ASP A 100 11.28 10.07 12.55
CA ASP A 100 12.37 10.83 11.95
C ASP A 100 12.89 10.16 10.66
N PRO A 101 12.70 10.78 9.48
CA PRO A 101 13.22 10.26 8.21
C PRO A 101 14.74 10.16 8.20
N ALA A 102 15.46 10.98 8.96
CA ALA A 102 16.92 10.87 9.07
C ALA A 102 17.36 9.55 9.72
N LEU A 103 16.47 8.86 10.44
CA LEU A 103 16.73 7.55 11.02
C LEU A 103 16.26 6.41 10.10
N PHE A 104 15.01 6.42 9.64
CA PHE A 104 14.50 5.30 8.81
C PHE A 104 14.88 5.40 7.33
N ALA A 105 15.23 6.59 6.84
CA ALA A 105 15.67 6.84 5.47
C ALA A 105 17.09 7.44 5.42
N SER A 106 17.94 7.11 6.40
CA SER A 106 19.35 7.53 6.41
C SER A 106 20.08 7.08 5.14
N ASN A 107 21.15 7.79 4.74
CA ASN A 107 21.91 7.43 3.53
C ASN A 107 22.38 5.97 3.55
N THR A 108 22.74 5.45 4.73
CA THR A 108 23.13 4.05 4.93
C THR A 108 21.99 3.10 4.59
N ILE A 109 20.79 3.34 5.15
CA ILE A 109 19.60 2.53 4.87
C ILE A 109 19.18 2.65 3.41
N THR A 110 19.06 3.88 2.90
CA THR A 110 18.60 4.14 1.53
C THR A 110 19.51 3.49 0.50
N THR A 111 20.82 3.65 0.63
CA THR A 111 21.80 3.01 -0.28
C THR A 111 21.72 1.49 -0.21
N HIS A 112 21.58 0.94 0.99
CA HIS A 112 21.48 -0.50 1.20
C HIS A 112 20.21 -1.10 0.59
N LEU A 113 19.04 -0.54 0.88
CA LEU A 113 17.76 -1.04 0.34
C LEU A 113 17.67 -0.85 -1.17
N LYS A 114 18.20 0.26 -1.71
CA LYS A 114 18.33 0.47 -3.16
C LYS A 114 19.19 -0.61 -3.81
N LYS A 115 20.25 -1.08 -3.13
CA LYS A 115 21.06 -2.20 -3.62
C LYS A 115 20.31 -3.53 -3.56
N LEU A 116 19.64 -3.83 -2.44
CA LEU A 116 18.85 -5.07 -2.28
C LEU A 116 17.78 -5.22 -3.37
N SER A 117 17.11 -4.13 -3.74
CA SER A 117 16.08 -4.15 -4.77
C SER A 117 16.59 -3.93 -6.19
N ASN A 118 17.91 -3.96 -6.42
CA ASN A 118 18.55 -3.64 -7.70
C ASN A 118 18.07 -2.30 -8.30
N GLY A 119 17.87 -1.30 -7.45
CA GLY A 119 17.44 0.03 -7.83
C GLY A 119 15.98 0.11 -8.27
N CYS A 120 15.18 -0.93 -8.01
CA CYS A 120 13.78 -1.00 -8.42
C CYS A 120 12.82 -0.83 -7.23
N CYS A 121 11.59 -0.44 -7.54
CA CYS A 121 10.50 -0.47 -6.57
C CYS A 121 10.28 -1.92 -6.09
N ALA A 122 10.31 -2.14 -4.78
CA ALA A 122 10.08 -3.45 -4.19
C ALA A 122 8.68 -4.04 -4.49
N PHE A 123 7.72 -3.21 -4.89
CA PHE A 123 6.37 -3.65 -5.26
C PHE A 123 6.16 -3.79 -6.78
N CYS A 124 6.25 -2.69 -7.53
CA CYS A 124 5.93 -2.71 -8.96
C CYS A 124 7.11 -3.01 -9.88
N GLU A 125 8.32 -3.15 -9.34
CA GLU A 125 9.56 -3.43 -10.06
C GLU A 125 9.95 -2.36 -11.11
N SER A 126 9.33 -1.18 -11.08
CA SER A 126 9.79 -0.04 -11.87
C SER A 126 11.23 0.32 -11.47
N PHE A 127 12.09 0.56 -12.45
CA PHE A 127 13.48 0.93 -12.21
C PHE A 127 13.58 2.42 -11.83
N LEU A 128 13.97 2.69 -10.59
CA LEU A 128 13.95 4.03 -9.98
C LEU A 128 15.34 4.67 -9.91
N ALA A 129 16.39 3.84 -9.87
CA ALA A 129 17.76 4.31 -9.66
C ALA A 129 18.25 5.40 -10.64
N PRO A 130 17.91 5.37 -11.95
CA PRO A 130 18.38 6.40 -12.89
C PRO A 130 17.80 7.79 -12.63
N THR A 131 16.60 7.88 -12.05
CA THR A 131 15.91 9.15 -11.77
C THR A 131 15.89 9.51 -10.29
N ASP A 132 16.47 8.64 -9.46
CA ASP A 132 16.40 8.69 -8.00
C ASP A 132 14.98 8.97 -7.46
N SER A 133 13.99 8.39 -8.13
CA SER A 133 12.57 8.65 -7.88
C SER A 133 11.94 7.73 -6.82
N GLY A 134 12.77 6.96 -6.12
CA GLY A 134 12.36 6.07 -5.04
C GLY A 134 12.54 6.68 -3.67
N GLU A 135 11.80 6.14 -2.71
CA GLU A 135 11.79 6.54 -1.30
C GLU A 135 11.77 5.30 -0.40
N ILE A 136 12.00 5.52 0.89
CA ILE A 136 11.87 4.48 1.91
C ILE A 136 10.45 4.49 2.46
N GLY A 137 9.69 3.44 2.18
CA GLY A 137 8.35 3.22 2.70
C GLY A 137 8.32 2.10 3.72
N HIS A 138 7.22 2.01 4.47
CA HIS A 138 7.01 0.93 5.45
C HIS A 138 6.08 -0.15 4.89
N PHE A 139 6.43 -1.43 5.10
CA PHE A 139 5.54 -2.55 4.77
C PHE A 139 4.30 -2.52 5.68
N ARG A 140 4.52 -2.52 7.00
CA ARG A 140 3.51 -2.29 8.03
C ARG A 140 3.44 -0.79 8.31
N PRO A 141 2.33 -0.10 8.05
CA PRO A 141 2.23 1.35 8.18
C PRO A 141 2.38 1.77 9.65
N VAL A 142 3.11 2.86 9.96
CA VAL A 142 3.51 3.19 11.35
C VAL A 142 2.71 4.33 11.97
N GLN A 143 2.10 5.18 11.15
CA GLN A 143 1.30 6.33 11.59
C GLN A 143 -0.20 6.03 11.63
N LEU A 144 -0.74 5.41 10.57
CA LEU A 144 -2.17 5.27 10.38
C LEU A 144 -2.47 3.94 9.68
N ILE A 145 -3.47 3.22 10.17
CA ILE A 145 -4.07 2.07 9.48
C ILE A 145 -5.39 2.50 8.89
N ASP A 146 -5.55 2.24 7.60
CA ASP A 146 -6.81 2.26 6.89
C ASP A 146 -7.35 0.83 6.86
N ASN A 147 -8.26 0.51 7.79
CA ASN A 147 -8.88 -0.80 7.88
C ASN A 147 -9.90 -0.93 6.76
N ALA A 148 -9.48 -1.46 5.61
CA ALA A 148 -10.38 -2.12 4.70
C ALA A 148 -10.63 -3.53 5.27
N SER A 149 -11.78 -3.77 5.90
CA SER A 149 -12.15 -5.14 6.26
C SER A 149 -12.22 -6.02 5.01
N ILE A 150 -11.95 -7.32 5.17
CA ILE A 150 -12.10 -8.32 4.10
C ILE A 150 -13.55 -8.27 3.56
N ASP A 151 -14.51 -8.03 4.45
CA ASP A 151 -15.81 -7.49 4.08
C ASP A 151 -15.64 -6.07 3.57
N LYS A 152 -15.70 -5.92 2.24
CA LYS A 152 -15.50 -4.68 1.47
C LYS A 152 -16.53 -3.59 1.76
N HIS A 153 -17.18 -3.57 2.92
CA HIS A 153 -18.27 -2.66 3.23
C HIS A 153 -17.90 -1.55 4.19
N VAL A 154 -16.89 -1.68 5.05
CA VAL A 154 -16.54 -0.61 6.01
C VAL A 154 -15.08 -0.25 5.90
N LEU A 155 -14.79 1.06 5.87
CA LEU A 155 -13.43 1.56 5.92
C LEU A 155 -13.26 2.56 7.07
N THR A 156 -12.34 2.26 7.98
CA THR A 156 -12.05 3.12 9.16
C THR A 156 -10.56 3.37 9.30
N SER A 157 -10.20 4.61 9.67
CA SER A 157 -8.81 4.97 9.94
C SER A 157 -8.54 5.04 11.44
N THR A 158 -7.43 4.44 11.88
CA THR A 158 -7.02 4.40 13.29
C THR A 158 -5.52 4.59 13.43
N CYS A 159 -5.05 5.07 14.59
CA CYS A 159 -3.63 5.12 14.88
C CYS A 159 -3.01 3.72 14.72
N SER A 160 -1.86 3.64 14.05
CA SER A 160 -1.25 2.35 13.82
C SER A 160 -0.66 1.78 15.12
N PRO A 161 -0.91 0.49 15.44
CA PRO A 161 -0.18 -0.21 16.49
C PRO A 161 1.26 -0.51 16.08
N TYR A 162 1.63 -0.46 14.80
CA TYR A 162 2.97 -0.81 14.31
C TYR A 162 4.01 0.31 14.49
N TYR A 163 3.74 1.36 15.27
CA TYR A 163 4.65 2.50 15.46
C TYR A 163 6.07 2.09 15.88
N ALA A 164 6.21 1.03 16.69
CA ALA A 164 7.51 0.52 17.13
C ALA A 164 8.35 -0.10 16.00
N LEU A 165 7.73 -0.37 14.84
CA LEU A 165 8.41 -0.90 13.65
C LEU A 165 8.93 0.20 12.72
N ALA A 166 8.81 1.48 13.10
CA ALA A 166 9.22 2.60 12.25
C ALA A 166 10.69 2.57 11.82
N TYR A 167 11.57 1.98 12.65
CA TYR A 167 13.01 1.92 12.41
C TYR A 167 13.54 0.49 12.20
N LYS A 168 12.64 -0.49 12.08
CA LYS A 168 13.00 -1.90 11.86
C LYS A 168 13.29 -2.13 10.38
N GLN A 169 14.51 -2.56 10.06
CA GLN A 169 14.98 -2.64 8.66
C GLN A 169 14.16 -3.62 7.79
N ASP A 170 13.64 -4.70 8.38
CA ASP A 170 12.76 -5.68 7.74
C ASP A 170 11.34 -5.14 7.47
N ASN A 171 11.00 -3.98 8.04
CA ASN A 171 9.76 -3.26 7.76
C ASN A 171 9.96 -2.10 6.76
N LEU A 172 11.19 -1.83 6.31
CA LEU A 172 11.53 -0.71 5.40
C LEU A 172 11.80 -1.24 3.99
N LEU A 173 11.27 -0.56 2.97
CA LEU A 173 11.44 -0.95 1.56
C LEU A 173 11.77 0.24 0.68
N TYR A 174 12.60 0.02 -0.34
CA TYR A 174 12.80 0.98 -1.42
C TYR A 174 11.66 0.88 -2.45
N VAL A 175 10.83 1.91 -2.52
CA VAL A 175 9.55 1.90 -3.26
C VAL A 175 9.34 3.21 -4.02
N CYS A 176 8.47 3.21 -5.03
CA CYS A 176 8.06 4.45 -5.69
C CYS A 176 6.85 5.08 -4.98
N LYS A 177 6.71 6.41 -5.08
CA LYS A 177 5.55 7.18 -4.58
C LYS A 177 4.22 6.63 -5.06
N GLY A 178 4.17 6.19 -6.33
CA GLY A 178 3.07 5.45 -6.92
C GLY A 178 2.53 4.36 -5.99
N CYS A 179 3.40 3.42 -5.63
CA CYS A 179 2.99 2.30 -4.79
C CYS A 179 2.80 2.71 -3.33
N ASN A 180 3.65 3.57 -2.77
CA ASN A 180 3.63 3.91 -1.35
C ASN A 180 2.54 4.94 -0.98
N GLU A 181 2.57 6.11 -1.60
CA GLU A 181 1.74 7.28 -1.23
C GLU A 181 0.35 7.29 -1.87
N TYR A 182 0.16 6.68 -3.04
CA TYR A 182 -1.11 6.76 -3.77
C TYR A 182 -1.93 5.45 -3.78
N HIS A 183 -1.28 4.30 -3.63
CA HIS A 183 -1.97 3.01 -3.71
C HIS A 183 -2.00 2.27 -2.38
N LYS A 184 -0.82 1.94 -1.81
CA LYS A 184 -0.71 1.17 -0.56
C LYS A 184 -1.22 1.99 0.61
N VAL A 185 -0.77 3.23 0.74
CA VAL A 185 -1.11 4.14 1.84
C VAL A 185 -1.10 3.40 3.20
N GLY A 186 -2.09 3.64 4.06
CA GLY A 186 -2.26 2.95 5.34
C GLY A 186 -2.97 1.60 5.23
N LEU A 187 -3.21 1.07 4.01
CA LEU A 187 -3.91 -0.20 3.83
C LEU A 187 -2.98 -1.35 4.22
N PHE A 188 -3.42 -2.12 5.21
CA PHE A 188 -2.73 -3.31 5.68
C PHE A 188 -3.75 -4.37 6.14
N PRO A 189 -4.44 -5.03 5.19
CA PRO A 189 -5.47 -6.00 5.51
C PRO A 189 -4.88 -7.23 6.22
N VAL A 190 -5.58 -7.65 7.28
CA VAL A 190 -5.24 -8.78 8.14
C VAL A 190 -6.50 -9.63 8.33
N VAL A 191 -6.33 -10.94 8.33
CA VAL A 191 -7.38 -11.90 8.67
C VAL A 191 -7.32 -12.19 10.16
N GLY A 192 -8.46 -12.20 10.83
CA GLY A 192 -8.55 -12.54 12.25
C GLY A 192 -8.01 -11.45 13.17
N ALA A 193 -7.27 -11.86 14.20
CA ALA A 193 -6.72 -10.93 15.18
C ALA A 193 -5.54 -10.14 14.59
N ARG A 194 -5.41 -8.87 14.97
CA ARG A 194 -4.30 -7.99 14.60
C ARG A 194 -3.39 -7.78 15.80
N PHE A 195 -2.11 -7.56 15.55
CA PHE A 195 -1.21 -6.96 16.54
C PHE A 195 -1.84 -5.68 17.15
N PRO A 196 -1.78 -5.47 18.48
CA PRO A 196 -1.04 -6.24 19.49
C PRO A 196 -1.83 -7.35 20.18
N LYS A 197 -3.03 -7.71 19.70
CA LYS A 197 -3.82 -8.81 20.32
C LYS A 197 -3.15 -10.17 20.16
N ILE A 198 -2.30 -10.30 19.14
CA ILE A 198 -1.45 -11.44 18.85
C ILE A 198 -0.04 -10.94 18.51
N THR A 199 0.92 -11.85 18.39
CA THR A 199 2.27 -11.52 17.94
C THR A 199 2.27 -11.11 16.46
N ILE A 200 3.36 -10.50 15.99
CA ILE A 200 3.48 -10.09 14.58
C ILE A 200 3.59 -11.33 13.68
N GLU A 201 4.20 -12.39 14.20
CA GLU A 201 4.47 -13.65 13.53
C GLU A 201 3.19 -14.47 13.33
N ASP A 202 2.26 -14.41 14.30
CA ASP A 202 0.95 -15.08 14.22
C ASP A 202 -0.06 -14.30 13.37
N GLU A 203 0.26 -13.07 12.96
CA GLU A 203 -0.67 -12.20 12.23
C GLU A 203 -0.74 -12.56 10.74
N GLN A 204 -1.93 -12.94 10.29
CA GLN A 204 -2.19 -13.31 8.90
C GLN A 204 -2.43 -12.07 8.03
N ALA A 205 -1.34 -11.38 7.66
CA ALA A 205 -1.38 -10.28 6.70
C ALA A 205 -1.71 -10.79 5.28
N LEU A 206 -2.60 -10.11 4.55
CA LEU A 206 -2.96 -10.48 3.17
C LEU A 206 -2.04 -9.89 2.11
N LEU A 207 -1.22 -8.89 2.47
CA LEU A 207 -0.22 -8.34 1.56
C LEU A 207 0.98 -9.28 1.43
N VAL A 208 1.40 -9.50 0.19
CA VAL A 208 2.62 -10.25 -0.12
C VAL A 208 3.84 -9.40 0.25
N ASN A 209 4.66 -9.90 1.17
CA ASN A 209 5.90 -9.27 1.61
C ASN A 209 7.08 -9.79 0.75
N PRO A 210 7.75 -8.92 -0.04
CA PRO A 210 8.85 -9.36 -0.90
C PRO A 210 10.09 -9.90 -0.17
N TYR A 211 10.20 -9.70 1.16
CA TYR A 211 11.31 -10.21 1.97
C TYR A 211 11.07 -11.60 2.57
N ILE A 212 9.80 -12.01 2.71
CA ILE A 212 9.43 -13.22 3.45
C ILE A 212 8.72 -14.21 2.54
N ASP A 213 7.82 -13.71 1.69
CA ASP A 213 7.11 -14.53 0.72
C ASP A 213 7.96 -14.74 -0.54
N ASP A 214 7.67 -15.79 -1.30
CA ASP A 214 7.98 -15.82 -2.73
C ASP A 214 6.82 -15.15 -3.48
N PRO A 215 6.95 -13.88 -3.92
CA PRO A 215 5.83 -13.17 -4.52
C PRO A 215 5.39 -13.78 -5.84
N ARG A 216 6.27 -14.57 -6.45
CA ARG A 216 5.96 -15.31 -7.66
C ARG A 216 4.91 -16.41 -7.42
N GLN A 217 4.65 -16.86 -6.19
CA GLN A 217 3.56 -17.80 -5.92
C GLN A 217 2.17 -17.14 -5.90
N TYR A 218 2.11 -15.81 -5.86
CA TYR A 218 0.85 -15.06 -5.70
C TYR A 218 0.57 -14.12 -6.88
N ILE A 219 1.62 -13.49 -7.44
CA ILE A 219 1.48 -12.43 -8.43
C ILE A 219 2.35 -12.74 -9.66
N ARG A 220 1.69 -12.89 -10.80
CA ARG A 220 2.30 -13.02 -12.13
C ARG A 220 1.77 -11.94 -13.07
N PHE A 221 2.34 -11.86 -14.26
CA PHE A 221 1.93 -10.90 -15.27
C PHE A 221 1.56 -11.59 -16.57
N ASP A 222 0.49 -11.10 -17.19
CA ASP A 222 0.12 -11.49 -18.54
C ASP A 222 1.13 -10.89 -19.54
N PRO A 223 1.87 -11.71 -20.30
CA PRO A 223 2.87 -11.26 -21.25
C PRO A 223 2.28 -10.49 -22.45
N LEU A 224 0.98 -10.60 -22.72
CA LEU A 224 0.30 -9.92 -23.82
C LEU A 224 -0.16 -8.51 -23.42
N THR A 225 -0.68 -8.35 -22.20
CA THR A 225 -1.29 -7.09 -21.75
C THR A 225 -0.46 -6.34 -20.71
N GLY A 226 0.53 -6.99 -20.08
CA GLY A 226 1.29 -6.43 -18.97
C GLY A 226 0.51 -6.36 -17.64
N ARG A 227 -0.72 -6.87 -17.60
CA ARG A 227 -1.57 -6.88 -16.40
C ARG A 227 -1.06 -7.90 -15.41
N ALA A 228 -0.99 -7.51 -14.14
CA ALA A 228 -0.82 -8.42 -13.03
C ALA A 228 -2.10 -9.22 -12.80
N TYR A 229 -1.97 -10.50 -12.49
CA TYR A 229 -3.08 -11.38 -12.12
C TYR A 229 -2.72 -12.25 -10.90
N ALA A 230 -3.75 -12.66 -10.16
CA ALA A 230 -3.64 -13.50 -8.96
C ALA A 230 -3.30 -14.94 -9.36
N TYR A 231 -2.00 -15.26 -9.40
CA TYR A 231 -1.50 -16.54 -9.86
C TYR A 231 -1.90 -17.69 -8.94
N ASP A 232 -1.90 -17.44 -7.63
CA ASP A 232 -2.42 -18.35 -6.60
C ASP A 232 -3.84 -18.84 -6.95
N LYS A 233 -4.76 -17.91 -7.27
CA LYS A 233 -6.13 -18.26 -7.67
C LYS A 233 -6.20 -19.03 -8.98
N VAL A 234 -5.50 -18.56 -10.01
CA VAL A 234 -5.57 -19.15 -11.35
C VAL A 234 -5.02 -20.58 -11.33
N VAL A 235 -3.89 -20.81 -10.66
CA VAL A 235 -3.31 -22.15 -10.54
C VAL A 235 -4.20 -23.08 -9.75
N ALA A 236 -4.74 -22.63 -8.60
CA ALA A 236 -5.66 -23.44 -7.81
C ALA A 236 -6.90 -23.86 -8.63
N PHE A 237 -7.44 -22.96 -9.45
CA PHE A 237 -8.55 -23.28 -10.36
C PHE A 237 -8.18 -24.34 -11.40
N LEU A 238 -7.02 -24.19 -12.06
CA LEU A 238 -6.57 -25.15 -13.08
C LEU A 238 -6.29 -26.53 -12.49
N ILE A 239 -5.68 -26.60 -11.32
CA ILE A 239 -5.47 -27.86 -10.59
C ILE A 239 -6.82 -28.52 -10.29
N ALA A 240 -7.79 -27.76 -9.76
CA ALA A 240 -9.09 -28.29 -9.37
C ALA A 240 -9.95 -28.73 -10.56
N THR A 241 -9.90 -28.00 -11.68
CA THR A 241 -10.81 -28.22 -12.82
C THR A 241 -10.22 -29.08 -13.93
N GLN A 242 -8.89 -29.08 -14.10
CA GLN A 242 -8.19 -29.81 -15.15
C GLN A 242 -7.30 -30.93 -14.62
N GLN A 243 -7.28 -31.18 -13.29
CA GLN A 243 -6.52 -32.25 -12.64
C GLN A 243 -5.01 -32.18 -12.94
N LEU A 244 -4.50 -30.96 -13.11
CA LEU A 244 -3.09 -30.69 -13.38
C LEU A 244 -2.30 -30.64 -12.07
N SER A 245 -1.00 -30.92 -12.13
CA SER A 245 -0.05 -30.48 -11.12
C SER A 245 0.23 -28.97 -11.21
N ALA A 246 0.79 -28.37 -10.17
CA ALA A 246 1.17 -26.96 -10.18
C ALA A 246 2.16 -26.61 -11.30
N SER A 247 3.10 -27.52 -11.61
CA SER A 247 4.04 -27.32 -12.71
C SER A 247 3.34 -27.37 -14.06
N GLU A 248 2.44 -28.33 -14.28
CA GLU A 248 1.67 -28.41 -15.53
C GLU A 248 0.77 -27.19 -15.73
N ALA A 249 0.14 -26.68 -14.66
CA ALA A 249 -0.64 -25.45 -14.71
C ALA A 249 0.23 -24.23 -15.09
N GLU A 250 1.44 -24.10 -14.52
CA GLU A 250 2.39 -23.03 -14.89
C GLU A 250 2.78 -23.10 -16.38
N GLN A 251 3.13 -24.29 -16.86
CA GLN A 251 3.49 -24.51 -18.26
C GLN A 251 2.32 -24.20 -19.20
N LEU A 252 1.10 -24.60 -18.82
CA LEU A 252 -0.10 -24.31 -19.58
C LEU A 252 -0.31 -22.80 -19.72
N ILE A 253 -0.22 -22.05 -18.61
CA ILE A 253 -0.36 -20.59 -18.60
C ILE A 253 0.66 -19.93 -19.54
N TRP A 254 1.94 -20.35 -19.50
CA TRP A 254 2.94 -19.79 -20.41
C TRP A 254 2.68 -20.15 -21.87
N SER A 255 2.20 -21.36 -22.14
CA SER A 255 1.90 -21.82 -23.50
C SER A 255 0.68 -21.13 -24.12
N GLN A 256 -0.31 -20.77 -23.30
CA GLN A 256 -1.57 -20.15 -23.73
C GLN A 256 -1.91 -18.92 -22.86
N PRO A 257 -1.18 -17.79 -22.98
CA PRO A 257 -1.43 -16.61 -22.14
C PRO A 257 -2.81 -15.98 -22.34
N SER A 258 -3.46 -16.21 -23.49
CA SER A 258 -4.82 -15.70 -23.77
C SER A 258 -5.86 -16.18 -22.75
N MET A 259 -5.65 -17.36 -22.15
CA MET A 259 -6.52 -17.91 -21.11
C MET A 259 -6.57 -17.01 -19.86
N ILE A 260 -5.51 -16.26 -19.57
CA ILE A 260 -5.48 -15.36 -18.42
C ILE A 260 -6.59 -14.31 -18.55
N SER A 261 -6.78 -13.74 -19.74
CA SER A 261 -7.80 -12.72 -20.02
C SER A 261 -9.22 -13.26 -19.91
N GLU A 262 -9.45 -14.51 -20.33
CA GLU A 262 -10.74 -15.21 -20.21
C GLU A 262 -11.16 -15.39 -18.75
N HIS A 263 -10.21 -15.53 -17.83
CA HIS A 263 -10.49 -15.70 -16.40
C HIS A 263 -10.46 -14.40 -15.58
N THR A 264 -10.05 -13.26 -16.16
CA THR A 264 -9.77 -12.03 -15.40
C THR A 264 -10.60 -10.80 -15.83
N THR A 265 -11.37 -10.85 -16.93
CA THR A 265 -11.93 -9.63 -17.53
C THR A 265 -13.43 -9.59 -17.87
N SER A 266 -14.18 -10.69 -17.84
CA SER A 266 -15.62 -10.66 -18.15
C SER A 266 -16.48 -10.72 -16.88
N ASN A 267 -17.33 -9.70 -16.72
CA ASN A 267 -18.44 -9.67 -15.75
C ASN A 267 -19.59 -10.60 -16.14
N ASP A 268 -19.51 -11.26 -17.29
CA ASP A 268 -20.37 -12.38 -17.63
C ASP A 268 -19.52 -13.65 -17.77
N ASP A 269 -20.02 -14.69 -17.08
CA ASP A 269 -19.88 -16.12 -17.34
C ASP A 269 -18.80 -17.01 -16.65
N ASN A 270 -19.30 -18.19 -16.22
CA ASN A 270 -18.70 -19.53 -16.31
C ASN A 270 -17.61 -19.99 -15.32
N ALA A 271 -17.96 -21.05 -14.57
CA ALA A 271 -17.12 -22.00 -13.81
C ALA A 271 -16.19 -21.44 -12.71
N PHE A 272 -15.36 -20.43 -12.97
CA PHE A 272 -14.36 -19.92 -12.02
C PHE A 272 -15.02 -19.31 -10.77
N THR A 273 -15.95 -18.38 -10.95
CA THR A 273 -16.64 -17.73 -9.82
C THR A 273 -17.43 -18.74 -9.00
N SER A 274 -18.13 -19.66 -9.66
CA SER A 274 -18.87 -20.74 -8.99
C SER A 274 -17.95 -21.67 -8.21
N TRP A 275 -16.80 -22.03 -8.77
CA TRP A 275 -15.77 -22.82 -8.09
C TRP A 275 -15.23 -22.09 -6.87
N PHE A 276 -14.82 -20.82 -7.02
CA PHE A 276 -14.21 -20.05 -5.94
C PHE A 276 -15.19 -19.84 -4.77
N LEU A 277 -16.45 -19.51 -5.07
CA LEU A 277 -17.50 -19.36 -4.05
C LEU A 277 -17.88 -20.68 -3.36
N ALA A 278 -17.61 -21.83 -3.98
CA ALA A 278 -17.83 -23.14 -3.40
C ALA A 278 -16.71 -23.59 -2.43
N LEU A 279 -15.55 -22.91 -2.43
CA LEU A 279 -14.44 -23.23 -1.54
C LEU A 279 -14.78 -22.85 -0.08
N PRO A 280 -14.20 -23.55 0.92
CA PRO A 280 -14.23 -23.10 2.31
C PRO A 280 -13.66 -21.68 2.46
N ASN A 281 -14.20 -20.91 3.42
CA ASN A 281 -13.81 -19.52 3.63
C ASN A 281 -12.29 -19.33 3.86
N ASP A 282 -11.67 -20.23 4.63
CA ASP A 282 -10.22 -20.15 4.92
C ASP A 282 -9.38 -20.35 3.64
N GLU A 283 -9.85 -21.17 2.71
CA GLU A 283 -9.18 -21.40 1.42
C GLU A 283 -9.36 -20.19 0.51
N GLN A 284 -10.56 -19.60 0.44
CA GLN A 284 -10.81 -18.36 -0.29
C GLN A 284 -9.90 -17.23 0.21
N ILE A 285 -9.73 -17.11 1.53
CA ILE A 285 -8.85 -16.14 2.16
C ILE A 285 -7.39 -16.38 1.76
N ASN A 286 -6.90 -17.61 1.86
CA ASN A 286 -5.52 -17.95 1.51
C ASN A 286 -5.20 -17.66 0.04
N LEU A 287 -6.16 -17.93 -0.85
CA LEU A 287 -6.08 -17.64 -2.28
C LEU A 287 -6.32 -16.15 -2.61
N SER A 288 -6.62 -15.28 -1.64
CA SER A 288 -6.87 -13.86 -1.91
C SER A 288 -5.61 -12.98 -1.91
N ARG A 289 -4.47 -13.50 -1.43
CA ARG A 289 -3.23 -12.71 -1.21
C ARG A 289 -2.74 -12.05 -2.50
N GLY A 290 -2.71 -12.78 -3.61
CA GLY A 290 -2.29 -12.26 -4.91
C GLY A 290 -3.18 -11.10 -5.37
N GLU A 291 -4.50 -11.30 -5.36
CA GLU A 291 -5.49 -10.31 -5.76
C GLU A 291 -5.43 -9.04 -4.88
N VAL A 292 -5.46 -9.21 -3.57
CA VAL A 292 -5.42 -8.11 -2.59
C VAL A 292 -4.14 -7.29 -2.74
N SER A 293 -3.00 -7.95 -2.97
CA SER A 293 -1.72 -7.27 -3.19
C SER A 293 -1.69 -6.49 -4.51
N ILE A 294 -2.25 -7.05 -5.59
CA ILE A 294 -2.35 -6.38 -6.89
C ILE A 294 -3.16 -5.09 -6.77
N GLU A 295 -4.29 -5.14 -6.07
CA GLU A 295 -5.17 -4.00 -5.84
C GLU A 295 -4.51 -2.94 -4.95
N ILE A 296 -3.96 -3.34 -3.81
CA ILE A 296 -3.40 -2.42 -2.81
C ILE A 296 -2.10 -1.79 -3.30
N PHE A 297 -1.22 -2.52 -4.00
CA PHE A 297 0.00 -1.94 -4.57
C PHE A 297 -0.25 -1.19 -5.89
N GLY A 298 -1.48 -1.25 -6.42
CA GLY A 298 -1.87 -0.60 -7.67
C GLY A 298 -1.08 -1.12 -8.87
N LEU A 299 -0.88 -2.45 -8.96
CA LEU A 299 -0.02 -3.05 -9.98
C LEU A 299 -0.60 -2.98 -11.39
N ASN A 300 -1.91 -2.72 -11.51
CA ASN A 300 -2.65 -2.59 -12.77
C ASN A 300 -3.01 -1.14 -13.15
N ARG A 301 -2.40 -0.13 -12.51
CA ARG A 301 -2.62 1.27 -12.89
C ARG A 301 -2.16 1.52 -14.34
N PRO A 302 -2.83 2.40 -15.11
CA PRO A 302 -2.55 2.60 -16.54
C PRO A 302 -1.08 2.85 -16.88
N ALA A 303 -0.41 3.68 -16.06
CA ALA A 303 1.00 4.01 -16.26
C ALA A 303 1.93 2.77 -16.21
N LEU A 304 1.64 1.79 -15.34
CA LEU A 304 2.45 0.56 -15.26
C LEU A 304 2.20 -0.39 -16.42
N LEU A 305 0.95 -0.49 -16.88
CA LEU A 305 0.61 -1.33 -18.02
C LEU A 305 1.34 -0.85 -19.27
N LEU A 306 1.27 0.46 -19.55
CA LEU A 306 2.00 1.07 -20.66
C LEU A 306 3.51 0.88 -20.55
N ALA A 307 4.07 1.06 -19.34
CA ALA A 307 5.50 0.89 -19.11
C ALA A 307 5.97 -0.56 -19.32
N ARG A 308 5.18 -1.55 -18.89
CA ARG A 308 5.49 -2.97 -19.12
C ARG A 308 5.38 -3.35 -20.58
N LEU A 309 4.34 -2.88 -21.29
CA LEU A 309 4.20 -3.13 -22.73
C LEU A 309 5.36 -2.54 -23.52
N ALA A 310 5.75 -1.30 -23.23
CA ALA A 310 6.95 -0.69 -23.82
C ALA A 310 8.22 -1.50 -23.50
N HIS A 311 8.34 -1.99 -22.26
CA HIS A 311 9.46 -2.84 -21.87
C HIS A 311 9.48 -4.17 -22.64
N SER A 312 8.32 -4.83 -22.83
CA SER A 312 8.22 -6.07 -23.63
C SER A 312 8.70 -5.88 -25.06
N GLN A 313 8.34 -4.76 -25.69
CA GLN A 313 8.81 -4.41 -27.04
C GLN A 313 10.33 -4.23 -27.08
N GLN A 314 10.92 -3.59 -26.06
CA GLN A 314 12.37 -3.46 -25.93
C GLN A 314 13.04 -4.83 -25.76
N LEU A 315 12.53 -5.68 -24.86
CA LEU A 315 13.04 -7.04 -24.67
C LEU A 315 12.98 -7.84 -25.96
N GLN A 316 11.91 -7.69 -26.75
CA GLN A 316 11.74 -8.39 -28.01
C GLN A 316 12.81 -7.98 -29.02
N ALA A 317 13.03 -6.67 -29.19
CA ALA A 317 14.05 -6.13 -30.08
C ALA A 317 15.48 -6.58 -29.68
N MET A 318 15.78 -6.56 -28.38
CA MET A 318 17.07 -7.03 -27.87
C MET A 318 17.26 -8.53 -28.08
N TYR A 319 16.23 -9.33 -27.78
CA TYR A 319 16.26 -10.77 -27.98
C TYR A 319 16.49 -11.14 -29.45
N THR A 320 15.81 -10.47 -30.39
CA THR A 320 16.04 -10.68 -31.82
C THR A 320 17.46 -10.29 -32.23
N HIS A 321 17.97 -9.15 -31.76
CA HIS A 321 19.32 -8.69 -32.11
C HIS A 321 20.42 -9.63 -31.58
N ILE A 322 20.34 -10.07 -30.33
CA ILE A 322 21.31 -11.02 -29.75
C ILE A 322 21.26 -12.33 -30.54
N LYS A 323 20.07 -12.82 -30.88
CA LYS A 323 19.91 -14.03 -31.68
C LYS A 323 20.56 -13.89 -33.07
N ASP A 324 20.30 -12.80 -33.78
CA ASP A 324 20.88 -12.56 -35.11
C ASP A 324 22.41 -12.51 -35.03
N SER A 325 22.96 -11.85 -34.00
CA SER A 325 24.40 -11.77 -33.76
C SER A 325 25.07 -13.13 -33.49
N LEU A 326 24.36 -14.04 -32.81
CA LEU A 326 24.86 -15.40 -32.54
C LEU A 326 24.79 -16.29 -33.79
N SER A 327 23.79 -16.10 -34.65
CA SER A 327 23.68 -16.81 -35.93
C SER A 327 24.68 -16.32 -36.99
N ALA A 328 25.25 -15.13 -36.84
CA ALA A 328 26.21 -14.53 -37.77
C ALA A 328 27.70 -14.85 -37.47
N ARG A 329 28.01 -15.58 -36.37
CA ARG A 329 29.39 -16.00 -36.08
C ARG A 329 29.82 -17.12 -37.04
N PRO A 330 30.95 -16.98 -37.76
CA PRO A 330 31.45 -18.05 -38.64
C PRO A 330 31.75 -19.31 -37.82
N SER A 331 31.21 -20.45 -38.27
CA SER A 331 31.51 -21.76 -37.68
C SER A 331 33.01 -22.06 -37.82
N ALA A 332 33.77 -21.91 -36.74
CA ALA A 332 35.10 -22.48 -36.63
C ALA A 332 34.96 -23.96 -36.20
N ASN A 333 35.06 -24.84 -37.18
CA ASN A 333 35.43 -26.26 -37.13
C ASN A 333 34.81 -27.20 -36.06
N ASN A 334 33.96 -28.10 -36.56
CA ASN A 334 33.63 -29.47 -36.14
C ASN A 334 34.39 -30.05 -34.92
N ALA A 335 33.63 -30.45 -33.89
CA ALA A 335 33.47 -31.85 -33.48
C ALA A 335 32.49 -31.98 -32.30
N GLU A 336 31.55 -32.91 -32.44
CA GLU A 336 30.83 -33.63 -31.37
C GLU A 336 30.28 -32.82 -30.17
N SER A 337 28.97 -32.52 -30.21
CA SER A 337 28.03 -32.90 -29.15
C SER A 337 26.60 -32.56 -29.52
N LYS A 338 25.80 -33.58 -29.80
CA LYS A 338 24.34 -33.55 -29.64
C LYS A 338 24.07 -33.46 -28.13
N ASN A 339 23.73 -32.27 -27.62
CA ASN A 339 22.93 -31.98 -26.40
C ASN A 339 23.23 -30.57 -25.84
N THR A 340 23.12 -29.50 -26.64
CA THR A 340 23.54 -28.14 -26.24
C THR A 340 22.58 -27.02 -26.67
N GLU A 341 21.29 -27.31 -26.88
CA GLU A 341 20.30 -26.23 -27.07
C GLU A 341 19.84 -25.59 -25.74
N SER A 342 19.84 -26.33 -24.63
CA SER A 342 19.45 -25.79 -23.31
C SER A 342 20.55 -24.91 -22.66
N SER A 343 21.83 -25.18 -22.95
CA SER A 343 22.96 -24.45 -22.34
C SER A 343 23.33 -23.16 -23.08
N SER A 344 22.95 -23.00 -24.34
CA SER A 344 23.22 -21.79 -25.14
C SER A 344 22.18 -20.69 -24.89
N GLN A 345 20.92 -21.03 -24.62
CA GLN A 345 19.84 -20.06 -24.39
C GLN A 345 19.84 -19.45 -22.99
N THR A 346 20.32 -20.18 -21.97
CA THR A 346 20.63 -19.62 -20.65
C THR A 346 21.75 -18.57 -20.70
N SER A 347 22.54 -18.51 -21.79
CA SER A 347 23.52 -17.44 -22.02
C SER A 347 22.89 -16.18 -22.63
N ILE A 348 21.92 -16.31 -23.55
CA ILE A 348 21.23 -15.18 -24.20
C ILE A 348 20.46 -14.33 -23.18
N LEU A 349 19.79 -14.99 -22.23
CA LEU A 349 19.03 -14.32 -21.18
C LEU A 349 19.91 -13.59 -20.16
N LYS A 350 21.20 -13.92 -20.04
CA LYS A 350 22.14 -13.22 -19.15
C LYS A 350 22.52 -11.84 -19.67
N ASP A 351 22.46 -11.64 -20.98
CA ASP A 351 22.89 -10.40 -21.64
C ASP A 351 21.75 -9.38 -21.83
N VAL A 352 20.51 -9.74 -21.51
CA VAL A 352 19.38 -8.80 -21.54
C VAL A 352 19.22 -8.14 -20.17
N PRO A 353 19.40 -6.81 -20.06
CA PRO A 353 19.22 -6.07 -18.81
C PRO A 353 17.73 -6.09 -18.43
N THR A 354 17.38 -7.00 -17.53
CA THR A 354 16.02 -7.19 -17.02
C THR A 354 15.79 -6.41 -15.73
N HIS A 355 16.57 -5.35 -15.44
CA HIS A 355 16.49 -4.66 -14.15
C HIS A 355 15.06 -4.20 -13.82
N ALA A 356 14.38 -3.56 -14.78
CA ALA A 356 12.98 -3.17 -14.64
C ALA A 356 12.04 -4.35 -14.89
N TYR A 357 10.96 -4.44 -14.13
CA TYR A 357 9.84 -5.37 -14.38
C TYR A 357 10.29 -6.84 -14.52
N ARG A 358 11.28 -7.26 -13.73
CA ARG A 358 11.90 -8.59 -13.74
C ARG A 358 10.90 -9.74 -13.82
N SER A 359 9.89 -9.70 -12.96
CA SER A 359 8.89 -10.77 -12.90
C SER A 359 8.03 -10.82 -14.16
N PHE A 360 7.72 -9.68 -14.76
CA PHE A 360 7.03 -9.61 -16.05
C PHE A 360 7.93 -10.10 -17.19
N ALA A 361 9.21 -9.71 -17.19
CA ALA A 361 10.18 -10.18 -18.20
C ALA A 361 10.30 -11.71 -18.20
N ILE A 362 10.31 -12.36 -17.03
CA ILE A 362 10.30 -13.83 -16.92
C ILE A 362 9.07 -14.42 -17.61
N ASP A 363 7.88 -13.89 -17.33
CA ASP A 363 6.63 -14.39 -17.89
C ASP A 363 6.59 -14.21 -19.43
N VAL A 364 7.11 -13.08 -19.94
CA VAL A 364 7.28 -12.81 -21.37
C VAL A 364 8.22 -13.82 -22.03
N PHE A 365 9.41 -14.02 -21.47
CA PHE A 365 10.42 -14.92 -22.06
C PHE A 365 9.94 -16.36 -22.11
N ASN A 366 9.35 -16.87 -21.02
CA ASN A 366 8.83 -18.24 -21.00
C ASN A 366 7.71 -18.43 -22.03
N SER A 367 6.78 -17.48 -22.14
CA SER A 367 5.73 -17.56 -23.16
C SER A 367 6.24 -17.51 -24.59
N TRP A 368 7.31 -16.75 -24.87
CA TRP A 368 7.96 -16.77 -26.18
C TRP A 368 8.66 -18.10 -26.49
N GLN A 369 9.30 -18.72 -25.50
CA GLN A 369 9.93 -20.03 -25.64
C GLN A 369 8.89 -21.10 -26.02
N TYR A 370 7.76 -21.16 -25.32
CA TYR A 370 6.69 -22.11 -25.63
C TYR A 370 6.13 -21.94 -27.05
N LYS A 371 5.83 -20.69 -27.47
CA LYS A 371 5.35 -20.42 -28.83
C LYS A 371 6.34 -20.89 -29.90
N ARG A 372 7.63 -20.84 -29.63
CA ARG A 372 8.67 -21.30 -30.56
C ARG A 372 8.77 -22.82 -30.60
N ASP A 373 8.85 -23.48 -29.46
CA ASP A 373 9.04 -24.93 -29.39
C ASP A 373 7.83 -25.67 -30.01
N HIS A 374 6.64 -25.08 -29.95
CA HIS A 374 5.45 -25.57 -30.66
C HIS A 374 5.36 -25.14 -32.14
N LYS A 375 5.89 -23.98 -32.55
CA LYS A 375 6.06 -23.65 -33.99
C LYS A 375 7.05 -24.58 -34.70
N ASN A 376 8.07 -25.08 -34.00
CA ASN A 376 9.00 -26.06 -34.54
C ASN A 376 8.42 -27.50 -34.63
N LYS A 377 7.32 -27.79 -33.93
CA LYS A 377 6.55 -29.05 -34.05
C LYS A 377 5.44 -29.00 -35.09
N SER A 378 5.02 -27.81 -35.52
CA SER A 378 3.95 -27.62 -36.50
C SER A 378 4.45 -26.74 -37.65
N GLN A 379 5.28 -27.31 -38.52
CA GLN A 379 5.48 -26.77 -39.86
C GLN A 379 4.21 -27.04 -40.67
N THR A 380 3.30 -26.06 -40.69
CA THR A 380 2.64 -25.50 -41.88
C THR A 380 1.63 -24.43 -41.44
N ASP A 381 1.69 -23.27 -42.12
CA ASP A 381 0.66 -22.25 -42.27
C ASP A 381 0.21 -21.42 -41.05
N THR A 382 0.77 -20.21 -40.95
CA THR A 382 0.18 -18.97 -41.50
C THR A 382 0.69 -17.79 -40.66
N LEU A 383 1.65 -17.04 -41.22
CA LEU A 383 1.96 -15.69 -40.76
C LEU A 383 0.98 -14.74 -41.42
N LYS A 384 -0.02 -14.25 -40.68
CA LYS A 384 -0.67 -12.96 -40.94
C LYS A 384 -1.58 -12.56 -39.77
N GLN A 385 -1.43 -11.28 -39.39
CA GLN A 385 -2.40 -10.42 -38.71
C GLN A 385 -2.74 -10.71 -37.25
N HIS A 386 -2.13 -9.92 -36.36
CA HIS A 386 -2.84 -9.20 -35.30
C HIS A 386 -2.06 -7.92 -34.97
N GLN A 387 -2.13 -6.97 -35.88
CA GLN A 387 -2.01 -5.54 -35.58
C GLN A 387 -3.34 -4.95 -36.01
N GLU A 388 -4.30 -4.92 -35.11
CA GLU A 388 -5.44 -3.99 -35.12
C GLU A 388 -6.32 -4.33 -33.90
N ASN A 389 -6.72 -3.28 -33.18
CA ASN A 389 -7.61 -3.26 -32.01
C ASN A 389 -7.04 -3.74 -30.68
N THR A 390 -6.02 -3.04 -30.17
CA THR A 390 -5.90 -2.81 -28.72
C THR A 390 -6.87 -1.71 -28.32
N GLU A 391 -8.17 -2.01 -28.30
CA GLU A 391 -9.05 -1.31 -27.37
C GLU A 391 -8.64 -1.79 -25.99
N ILE A 392 -8.02 -0.90 -25.20
CA ILE A 392 -7.76 -1.16 -23.79
C ILE A 392 -9.13 -1.39 -23.16
N PRO A 393 -9.47 -2.60 -22.68
CA PRO A 393 -10.70 -2.79 -21.95
C PRO A 393 -10.54 -1.96 -20.69
N THR A 394 -11.31 -0.87 -20.63
CA THR A 394 -11.45 -0.08 -19.41
C THR A 394 -12.27 -0.96 -18.50
N ILE A 395 -11.61 -1.85 -17.76
CA ILE A 395 -12.23 -2.54 -16.64
C ILE A 395 -12.43 -1.46 -15.58
N THR A 396 -13.58 -0.80 -15.67
CA THR A 396 -14.22 -0.15 -14.56
C THR A 396 -14.47 -1.22 -13.52
N HIS A 397 -13.50 -1.42 -12.62
CA HIS A 397 -13.80 -2.07 -11.35
C HIS A 397 -14.86 -1.20 -10.69
N ALA A 398 -16.06 -1.75 -10.54
CA ALA A 398 -17.17 -1.10 -9.89
C ALA A 398 -16.70 -0.46 -8.56
N ASP A 399 -16.98 0.84 -8.48
CA ASP A 399 -16.77 1.78 -7.38
C ASP A 399 -16.40 1.18 -6.01
N ASP A 400 -15.12 1.31 -5.63
CA ASP A 400 -14.77 1.50 -4.21
C ASP A 400 -14.48 2.99 -4.01
N SER A 401 -15.53 3.80 -4.07
CA SER A 401 -15.45 5.26 -3.92
C SER A 401 -14.80 5.67 -2.60
N ALA A 402 -14.97 4.88 -1.54
CA ALA A 402 -14.32 5.11 -0.25
C ALA A 402 -12.80 4.96 -0.32
N LEU A 403 -12.32 3.91 -1.01
CA LEU A 403 -10.89 3.70 -1.23
C LEU A 403 -10.30 4.81 -2.11
N ALA A 404 -11.02 5.21 -3.16
CA ALA A 404 -10.63 6.34 -4.00
C ALA A 404 -10.52 7.63 -3.19
N ALA A 405 -11.53 7.93 -2.35
CA ALA A 405 -11.53 9.10 -1.49
C ALA A 405 -10.31 9.15 -0.56
N ILE A 406 -9.93 8.02 0.06
CA ILE A 406 -8.74 7.98 0.90
C ILE A 406 -7.43 8.15 0.13
N ARG A 407 -7.34 7.58 -1.06
CA ARG A 407 -6.16 7.70 -1.93
C ARG A 407 -5.98 9.11 -2.49
N SER A 408 -7.05 9.92 -2.52
CA SER A 408 -6.99 11.33 -2.89
C SER A 408 -6.23 12.21 -1.89
N PHE A 409 -6.04 11.73 -0.65
CA PHE A 409 -5.38 12.51 0.41
C PHE A 409 -4.15 11.79 0.97
N PRO A 410 -3.02 12.50 1.14
CA PRO A 410 -1.79 11.89 1.59
C PRO A 410 -1.92 11.42 3.04
N MET A 411 -1.29 10.28 3.36
CA MET A 411 -1.44 9.65 4.68
C MET A 411 -0.95 10.55 5.82
N TRP A 412 0.09 11.36 5.60
CA TRP A 412 0.58 12.30 6.61
C TRP A 412 -0.54 13.26 7.04
N PHE A 413 -1.32 13.79 6.09
CA PHE A 413 -2.41 14.73 6.33
C PHE A 413 -3.58 14.05 7.04
N ARG A 414 -3.98 12.88 6.55
CA ARG A 414 -5.06 12.10 7.16
C ARG A 414 -4.73 11.63 8.58
N SER A 415 -3.46 11.41 8.88
CA SER A 415 -2.99 10.97 10.21
C SER A 415 -3.01 12.07 11.27
N CYS A 416 -3.11 13.34 10.88
CA CYS A 416 -2.97 14.46 11.79
C CYS A 416 -4.22 15.32 11.92
N ILE A 417 -5.34 15.02 11.26
CA ILE A 417 -6.58 15.80 11.39
C ILE A 417 -7.73 14.95 11.91
N ASN A 418 -8.57 15.54 12.74
CA ASN A 418 -9.78 14.91 13.26
C ASN A 418 -10.87 15.95 13.50
N TYR A 419 -12.12 15.49 13.60
CA TYR A 419 -13.14 16.30 14.27
C TYR A 419 -12.97 16.23 15.78
N CYS A 420 -13.23 17.35 16.45
CA CYS A 420 -13.32 17.45 17.91
C CYS A 420 -14.72 17.94 18.30
N VAL A 421 -15.46 17.15 19.07
CA VAL A 421 -16.80 17.51 19.52
C VAL A 421 -16.82 17.54 21.04
N GLY A 422 -16.97 18.74 21.60
CA GLY A 422 -17.12 18.94 23.03
C GLY A 422 -18.52 18.55 23.52
N GLU A 423 -18.65 18.24 24.81
CA GLU A 423 -19.88 17.79 25.45
C GLU A 423 -21.05 18.76 25.25
N SER A 424 -20.79 20.07 25.27
CA SER A 424 -21.79 21.10 25.01
C SER A 424 -22.33 21.11 23.56
N ARG A 425 -21.60 20.50 22.62
CA ARG A 425 -21.87 20.53 21.17
C ARG A 425 -22.26 19.17 20.58
N LEU A 426 -22.53 18.16 21.41
CA LEU A 426 -22.92 16.82 20.92
C LEU A 426 -24.16 16.83 20.01
N GLY A 427 -25.10 17.74 20.25
CA GLY A 427 -26.31 17.90 19.44
C GLY A 427 -26.15 18.75 18.18
N GLU A 428 -24.97 19.33 17.93
CA GLU A 428 -24.74 20.23 16.81
C GLU A 428 -24.62 19.45 15.50
N GLN A 429 -25.47 19.81 14.52
CA GLN A 429 -25.56 19.11 13.24
C GLN A 429 -25.04 19.92 12.07
N ASN A 430 -24.84 21.24 12.20
CA ASN A 430 -24.52 22.11 11.06
C ASN A 430 -23.03 22.35 10.88
N LYS A 431 -22.23 22.07 11.92
CA LYS A 431 -20.78 22.18 11.88
C LYS A 431 -20.08 21.21 12.82
N ARG A 432 -18.82 20.93 12.54
CA ARG A 432 -17.89 20.24 13.46
C ARG A 432 -16.55 20.95 13.51
N GLN A 433 -16.00 21.11 14.70
CA GLN A 433 -14.65 21.64 14.86
C GLN A 433 -13.66 20.69 14.20
N LEU A 434 -12.81 21.22 13.33
CA LEU A 434 -11.66 20.52 12.77
C LEU A 434 -10.43 20.90 13.59
N VAL A 435 -9.63 19.91 13.96
CA VAL A 435 -8.38 20.14 14.70
C VAL A 435 -7.23 19.40 14.04
N LEU A 436 -6.05 20.00 14.16
CA LEU A 436 -4.78 19.34 13.91
C LEU A 436 -4.34 18.66 15.22
N LEU A 437 -4.01 17.37 15.16
CA LEU A 437 -3.52 16.56 16.28
C LEU A 437 -2.05 16.85 16.58
N SER A 438 -1.78 18.12 16.85
CA SER A 438 -0.45 18.67 17.11
C SER A 438 -0.55 19.56 18.35
N ARG A 439 0.52 19.63 19.14
CA ARG A 439 0.60 20.57 20.27
C ARG A 439 0.30 22.02 19.87
N GLN A 440 0.64 22.40 18.65
CA GLN A 440 0.53 23.78 18.19
C GLN A 440 -0.92 24.18 17.88
N ASP A 441 -1.85 23.23 17.71
CA ASP A 441 -3.26 23.51 17.43
C ASP A 441 -3.91 24.39 18.51
N ALA A 442 -4.77 25.33 18.12
CA ALA A 442 -5.41 26.26 19.04
C ALA A 442 -6.44 25.62 19.99
N HIS A 443 -7.01 24.48 19.62
CA HIS A 443 -8.14 23.83 20.30
C HIS A 443 -7.76 22.46 20.90
N TYR A 444 -6.78 21.75 20.32
CA TYR A 444 -6.30 20.47 20.81
C TYR A 444 -5.10 20.65 21.77
N GLY A 445 -5.29 20.25 23.03
CA GLY A 445 -4.18 20.07 23.97
C GLY A 445 -3.49 21.35 24.47
N GLN A 446 -4.04 22.54 24.23
CA GLN A 446 -3.51 23.77 24.85
C GLN A 446 -3.94 23.93 26.30
N LYS A 447 -5.24 23.83 26.56
CA LYS A 447 -5.88 24.02 27.86
C LYS A 447 -6.78 22.85 28.18
N SER A 448 -7.14 22.68 29.45
CA SER A 448 -8.22 21.77 29.82
C SER A 448 -9.49 22.23 29.10
N ILE A 449 -9.96 21.41 28.18
CA ILE A 449 -11.23 21.61 27.50
C ILE A 449 -12.34 20.88 28.26
N GLU A 450 -13.59 21.19 27.93
CA GLU A 450 -14.70 20.33 28.32
C GLU A 450 -14.48 18.90 27.81
N LYS A 451 -15.18 17.92 28.37
CA LYS A 451 -15.13 16.54 27.88
C LYS A 451 -15.37 16.54 26.38
N SER A 452 -14.46 15.91 25.64
CA SER A 452 -14.48 15.96 24.18
C SER A 452 -14.30 14.57 23.59
N VAL A 453 -15.03 14.33 22.49
CA VAL A 453 -14.96 13.12 21.69
C VAL A 453 -14.41 13.47 20.32
N PHE A 454 -13.50 12.63 19.83
CA PHE A 454 -12.86 12.77 18.54
C PHE A 454 -13.46 11.79 17.54
N LEU A 455 -13.59 12.24 16.31
CA LEU A 455 -14.09 11.42 15.20
C LEU A 455 -13.10 11.53 14.05
N GLY A 456 -12.83 10.39 13.41
CA GLY A 456 -12.11 10.38 12.14
C GLY A 456 -12.90 11.15 11.08
N ILE A 457 -12.19 11.67 10.07
CA ILE A 457 -12.82 12.25 8.90
C ILE A 457 -13.40 11.12 8.05
N ASP A 458 -14.67 11.28 7.70
CA ASP A 458 -15.34 10.44 6.72
C ASP A 458 -14.92 10.91 5.32
N TRP A 459 -13.85 10.34 4.79
CA TRP A 459 -13.29 10.82 3.52
C TRP A 459 -14.25 10.67 2.34
N LEU A 460 -15.20 9.73 2.39
CA LEU A 460 -16.18 9.59 1.33
C LEU A 460 -17.23 10.71 1.37
N ALA A 461 -17.80 10.99 2.54
CA ALA A 461 -18.89 11.95 2.72
C ALA A 461 -18.42 13.40 2.92
N ASP A 462 -17.22 13.58 3.49
CA ASP A 462 -16.76 14.89 3.96
C ASP A 462 -15.72 15.55 3.04
N GLN A 463 -15.09 14.82 2.12
CA GLN A 463 -13.98 15.35 1.30
C GLN A 463 -14.29 16.64 0.52
N HIS A 464 -15.57 16.88 0.20
CA HIS A 464 -16.03 18.06 -0.54
C HIS A 464 -16.71 19.12 0.35
N LYS A 465 -16.78 18.91 1.66
CA LYS A 465 -17.39 19.88 2.57
C LYS A 465 -16.54 21.14 2.68
N VAL A 466 -17.22 22.27 2.85
CA VAL A 466 -16.59 23.58 3.02
C VAL A 466 -15.98 23.67 4.41
N ILE A 467 -14.72 24.11 4.44
CA ILE A 467 -13.99 24.39 5.67
C ILE A 467 -13.97 25.91 5.87
N LYS A 468 -14.40 26.36 7.03
CA LYS A 468 -14.31 27.76 7.44
C LYS A 468 -13.11 27.94 8.35
N VAL A 469 -12.34 29.00 8.08
CA VAL A 469 -11.21 29.41 8.90
C VAL A 469 -11.47 30.81 9.40
N LYS A 470 -11.58 30.95 10.72
CA LYS A 470 -11.78 32.23 11.39
C LYS A 470 -10.48 32.68 12.05
N SER A 471 -9.97 33.77 11.51
CA SER A 471 -8.89 34.55 12.10
C SER A 471 -9.45 35.63 13.02
N SER A 472 -8.55 36.41 13.63
CA SER A 472 -8.94 37.56 14.46
C SER A 472 -9.66 38.68 13.69
N ARG A 473 -9.51 38.75 12.36
CA ARG A 473 -10.05 39.84 11.54
C ARG A 473 -11.12 39.40 10.54
N ASN A 474 -10.96 38.20 9.97
CA ASN A 474 -11.78 37.73 8.85
C ASN A 474 -12.12 36.24 8.99
N ILE A 475 -13.20 35.84 8.33
CA ILE A 475 -13.56 34.44 8.06
C ILE A 475 -13.39 34.20 6.57
N TRP A 476 -12.76 33.10 6.20
CA TRP A 476 -12.60 32.66 4.82
C TRP A 476 -12.83 31.16 4.69
N GLU A 477 -12.96 30.70 3.44
CA GLU A 477 -13.32 29.33 3.10
C GLU A 477 -12.15 28.60 2.44
N THR A 478 -12.07 27.29 2.68
CA THR A 478 -11.13 26.38 2.04
C THR A 478 -11.74 24.98 1.94
N SER A 479 -10.97 24.03 1.41
CA SER A 479 -11.37 22.62 1.28
C SER A 479 -10.31 21.69 1.86
N PHE A 480 -10.68 20.43 2.11
CA PHE A 480 -9.70 19.41 2.50
C PHE A 480 -8.58 19.27 1.46
N LEU A 481 -8.89 19.42 0.17
CA LEU A 481 -7.92 19.28 -0.91
C LEU A 481 -6.86 20.39 -0.89
N GLU A 482 -7.28 21.64 -0.65
CA GLU A 482 -6.38 22.77 -0.50
C GLU A 482 -5.48 22.62 0.74
N LEU A 483 -6.06 22.18 1.87
CA LEU A 483 -5.30 21.91 3.08
C LEU A 483 -4.29 20.77 2.88
N ALA A 484 -4.66 19.71 2.17
CA ALA A 484 -3.80 18.57 1.88
C ALA A 484 -2.62 18.90 0.96
N HIS A 485 -2.76 19.91 0.09
CA HIS A 485 -1.68 20.41 -0.76
C HIS A 485 -0.79 21.45 -0.06
N SER A 486 -1.15 21.90 1.14
CA SER A 486 -0.35 22.84 1.93
C SER A 486 0.88 22.15 2.52
N ARG A 487 1.94 22.92 2.79
CA ARG A 487 3.10 22.36 3.50
C ARG A 487 2.75 22.07 4.96
N PRO A 488 3.31 21.02 5.60
CA PRO A 488 3.01 20.70 7.00
C PRO A 488 3.17 21.88 7.97
N GLN A 489 4.19 22.72 7.77
CA GLN A 489 4.41 23.91 8.61
C GLN A 489 3.34 24.99 8.40
N GLU A 490 2.89 25.19 7.16
CA GLU A 490 1.83 26.16 6.84
C GLU A 490 0.50 25.71 7.44
N LEU A 491 0.20 24.40 7.33
CA LEU A 491 -0.95 23.79 7.96
C LEU A 491 -0.89 23.96 9.49
N SER A 492 0.25 23.64 10.12
CA SER A 492 0.43 23.84 11.56
C SER A 492 0.21 25.30 11.98
N ASN A 493 0.76 26.25 11.22
CA ASN A 493 0.60 27.68 11.50
C ASN A 493 -0.86 28.15 11.33
N LEU A 494 -1.61 27.56 10.39
CA LEU A 494 -3.02 27.86 10.21
C LEU A 494 -3.82 27.41 11.44
N PHE A 495 -3.67 26.16 11.87
CA PHE A 495 -4.41 25.62 13.01
C PHE A 495 -3.99 26.20 14.36
N SER A 496 -2.77 26.75 14.48
CA SER A 496 -2.30 27.35 15.73
C SER A 496 -2.86 28.74 16.02
N HIS A 497 -3.35 29.46 15.01
CA HIS A 497 -3.80 30.85 15.14
C HIS A 497 -5.26 31.08 14.77
N ASN A 498 -5.98 30.03 14.34
CA ASN A 498 -7.34 30.17 13.81
C ASN A 498 -8.29 29.13 14.40
N GLU A 499 -9.56 29.48 14.47
CA GLU A 499 -10.65 28.53 14.69
C GLU A 499 -11.05 27.94 13.33
N VAL A 500 -11.00 26.61 13.21
CA VAL A 500 -11.27 25.89 11.95
C VAL A 500 -12.44 24.93 12.14
N TRP A 501 -13.48 25.04 11.32
CA TRP A 501 -14.60 24.09 11.36
C TRP A 501 -15.05 23.70 9.95
N VAL A 502 -15.69 22.55 9.86
CA VAL A 502 -16.32 22.07 8.64
C VAL A 502 -17.81 22.32 8.74
N GLU A 503 -18.41 22.86 7.69
CA GLU A 503 -19.86 23.04 7.57
C GLU A 503 -20.50 21.85 6.86
N GLY A 504 -21.70 21.50 7.28
CA GLY A 504 -22.49 20.47 6.62
C GLY A 504 -23.38 19.72 7.60
N PRO A 505 -24.32 18.91 7.10
CA PRO A 505 -25.13 18.06 7.95
C PRO A 505 -24.24 16.98 8.58
N PHE A 506 -24.25 16.94 9.91
CA PHE A 506 -23.57 15.96 10.73
C PHE A 506 -24.58 15.25 11.60
N THR A 507 -24.36 13.96 11.82
CA THR A 507 -25.14 13.19 12.77
C THR A 507 -24.92 13.71 14.19
N SER A 508 -26.01 13.95 14.91
CA SER A 508 -25.98 14.23 16.35
C SER A 508 -25.35 13.07 17.10
N LEU A 509 -24.51 13.37 18.10
CA LEU A 509 -23.86 12.37 18.93
C LEU A 509 -24.71 12.12 20.19
N SER A 510 -24.95 10.85 20.52
CA SER A 510 -25.55 10.49 21.81
C SER A 510 -24.58 10.78 22.96
N LYS A 511 -25.14 11.13 24.12
CA LYS A 511 -24.40 11.09 25.38
C LYS A 511 -24.12 9.63 25.73
N THR A 512 -22.86 9.34 26.03
CA THR A 512 -22.38 8.06 26.56
C THR A 512 -22.38 8.08 28.08
#